data_AF-A0A747KC98-F1
#
_entry.id   AF-A0A747KC98-F1
#
_cell.length_a   1.000
_cell.length_b   1.000
_cell.length_c   1.000
_cell.angle_alpha   90.00
_cell.angle_beta   90.00
_cell.angle_gamma   90.00
#
_symmetry.space_group_name_H-M   'P 1'
#
loop_
_entity.id
_entity.type
_entity.pdbx_description
1 polymer ?
#
loop_
_entity_poly.entity_id
_entity_poly.type
_entity_poly.pdbx_seq_one_letter_code
_entity_poly.pdbx_strand_id
1 'polypeptide(L)'
;MKQNNQITTPADELGNLSTVSTDVLRQELTRGLEITARHLYHLAKIWRELESRGEDLSDIRHGLLSYLPLIAGGKIIPEIVINYAGQKTLLAALAAMPLSVQRQIADTGYVDTVSDTGEMVAVPVASLRAAEISKIFDFNAGSVRSAQEQIAVKASEPGTPKRKPVTSIVGFDYQDGADLLVVSGKRVKISRALEAMAKRFPDEAEALLTVAGKFK
;
A
#
# COMPACT_ATOMS: atom_id res chain seq x y z
N MET A 1 -24.55 -41.05 21.56
CA MET A 1 -24.08 -41.32 20.19
C MET A 1 -23.93 -39.99 19.47
N LYS A 2 -22.68 -39.53 19.29
CA LYS A 2 -22.39 -38.26 18.60
C LYS A 2 -22.31 -38.56 17.10
N GLN A 3 -23.17 -37.92 16.31
CA GLN A 3 -23.06 -37.95 14.85
C GLN A 3 -21.81 -37.15 14.46
N ASN A 4 -20.81 -37.89 13.95
CA ASN A 4 -19.61 -37.33 13.36
C ASN A 4 -20.01 -36.73 12.00
N ASN A 5 -20.29 -35.44 11.98
CA ASN A 5 -20.52 -34.71 10.74
C ASN A 5 -19.15 -34.44 10.10
N GLN A 6 -18.65 -35.43 9.36
CA GLN A 6 -17.48 -35.27 8.51
C GLN A 6 -17.85 -34.25 7.43
N ILE A 7 -17.32 -33.04 7.57
CA ILE A 7 -17.24 -32.10 6.46
C ILE A 7 -16.19 -32.70 5.53
N THR A 8 -16.64 -33.46 4.54
CA THR A 8 -15.80 -33.90 3.42
C THR A 8 -15.37 -32.65 2.66
N THR A 9 -14.14 -32.21 2.90
CA THR A 9 -13.48 -31.15 2.14
C THR A 9 -13.26 -31.66 0.71
N PRO A 10 -13.63 -30.92 -0.35
CA PRO A 10 -13.49 -31.36 -1.75
C PRO A 10 -12.03 -31.57 -2.23
N ALA A 11 -11.03 -31.41 -1.35
CA ALA A 11 -9.62 -31.60 -1.68
C ALA A 11 -9.24 -33.08 -1.94
N ASP A 12 -10.02 -34.05 -1.45
CA ASP A 12 -9.77 -35.48 -1.68
C ASP A 12 -10.26 -35.96 -3.08
N GLU A 13 -10.98 -35.14 -3.85
CA GLU A 13 -11.54 -35.56 -5.15
C GLU A 13 -10.60 -35.37 -6.35
N LEU A 14 -9.48 -34.65 -6.23
CA LEU A 14 -8.62 -34.30 -7.37
C LEU A 14 -7.41 -35.22 -7.61
N GLY A 15 -7.23 -36.27 -6.79
CA GLY A 15 -6.10 -37.19 -6.96
C GLY A 15 -4.75 -36.48 -7.07
N ASN A 16 -3.90 -36.92 -8.00
CA ASN A 16 -2.62 -36.27 -8.26
C ASN A 16 -2.81 -35.01 -9.13
N LEU A 17 -2.61 -33.83 -8.54
CA LEU A 17 -2.75 -32.54 -9.22
C LEU A 17 -1.88 -32.40 -10.48
N SER A 18 -0.80 -33.18 -10.61
CA SER A 18 0.09 -33.14 -11.78
C SER A 18 -0.52 -33.72 -13.06
N THR A 19 -1.61 -34.48 -12.96
CA THR A 19 -2.29 -35.09 -14.10
C THR A 19 -3.59 -34.38 -14.50
N VAL A 20 -3.99 -33.35 -13.75
CA VAL A 20 -5.20 -32.55 -13.99
C VAL A 20 -4.87 -31.43 -14.99
N SER A 21 -5.78 -31.16 -15.92
CA SER A 21 -5.58 -30.07 -16.91
C SER A 21 -5.52 -28.70 -16.24
N THR A 22 -4.75 -27.76 -16.82
CA THR A 22 -4.63 -26.40 -16.31
C THR A 22 -5.99 -25.68 -16.21
N ASP A 23 -6.92 -25.96 -17.12
CA ASP A 23 -8.23 -25.33 -17.10
C ASP A 23 -9.11 -25.84 -15.96
N VAL A 24 -9.04 -27.13 -15.64
CA VAL A 24 -9.70 -27.69 -14.45
C VAL A 24 -9.08 -27.13 -13.17
N LEU A 25 -7.75 -27.05 -13.10
CA LEU A 25 -7.08 -26.43 -11.93
C LEU A 25 -7.46 -24.96 -11.75
N ARG A 26 -7.62 -24.20 -12.85
CA ARG A 26 -8.11 -22.82 -12.80
C ARG A 26 -9.55 -22.74 -12.30
N GLN A 27 -10.43 -23.61 -12.78
CA GLN A 27 -11.82 -23.66 -12.33
C GLN A 27 -11.93 -23.99 -10.85
N GLU A 28 -11.17 -24.98 -10.37
CA GLU A 28 -11.15 -25.35 -8.96
C GLU A 28 -10.56 -24.25 -8.08
N LEU A 29 -9.53 -23.55 -8.56
CA LEU A 29 -9.01 -22.37 -7.87
C LEU A 29 -10.08 -21.28 -7.76
N THR A 30 -10.76 -20.93 -8.86
CA THR A 30 -11.85 -19.95 -8.86
C THR A 30 -12.96 -20.35 -7.88
N ARG A 31 -13.38 -21.62 -7.90
CA ARG A 31 -14.37 -22.15 -6.96
C ARG A 31 -13.90 -22.02 -5.50
N GLY A 32 -12.63 -22.30 -5.24
CA GLY A 32 -12.02 -22.12 -3.92
C GLY A 32 -12.06 -20.65 -3.46
N LEU A 33 -11.80 -19.70 -4.36
CA LEU A 33 -11.89 -18.26 -4.08
C LEU A 33 -13.33 -17.83 -3.78
N GLU A 34 -14.32 -18.34 -4.51
CA GLU A 34 -15.75 -18.07 -4.22
C GLU A 34 -16.19 -18.60 -2.85
N ILE A 35 -15.74 -19.81 -2.47
CA ILE A 35 -15.98 -20.36 -1.12
C ILE A 35 -15.33 -19.44 -0.07
N THR A 36 -14.11 -18.98 -0.33
CA THR A 36 -13.38 -18.07 0.56
C THR A 36 -14.12 -16.73 0.71
N ALA A 37 -14.66 -16.17 -0.37
CA ALA A 37 -15.44 -14.93 -0.35
C ALA A 37 -16.69 -15.05 0.53
N ARG A 38 -17.44 -16.14 0.36
CA ARG A 38 -18.61 -16.44 1.19
C ARG A 38 -18.23 -16.64 2.66
N HIS A 39 -17.12 -17.30 2.93
CA HIS A 39 -16.63 -17.49 4.28
C HIS A 39 -16.22 -16.15 4.92
N LEU A 40 -15.52 -15.29 4.18
CA LEU A 40 -15.14 -13.96 4.65
C LEU A 40 -16.36 -13.09 4.96
N TYR A 41 -17.42 -13.17 4.14
CA TYR A 41 -18.71 -12.54 4.44
C TYR A 41 -19.36 -13.07 5.71
N HIS A 42 -19.31 -14.39 5.94
CA HIS A 42 -19.81 -15.00 7.16
C HIS A 42 -19.03 -14.52 8.39
N LEU A 43 -17.69 -14.48 8.32
CA LEU A 43 -16.84 -13.94 9.37
C LEU A 43 -17.13 -12.46 9.66
N ALA A 44 -17.42 -11.66 8.63
CA ALA A 44 -17.81 -10.27 8.82
C ALA A 44 -19.14 -10.12 9.58
N LYS A 45 -20.09 -11.05 9.41
CA LYS A 45 -21.32 -11.08 10.23
C LYS A 45 -21.03 -11.40 11.69
N ILE A 46 -20.13 -12.37 11.94
CA ILE A 46 -19.69 -12.71 13.30
C ILE A 46 -18.99 -11.51 13.94
N TRP A 47 -18.07 -10.86 13.21
CA TRP A 47 -17.40 -9.65 13.65
C TRP A 47 -18.38 -8.58 14.10
N ARG A 48 -19.40 -8.29 13.28
CA ARG A 48 -20.45 -7.30 13.60
C ARG A 48 -21.20 -7.64 14.88
N GLU A 49 -21.51 -8.92 15.08
CA GLU A 49 -22.19 -9.41 16.28
C GLU A 49 -21.29 -9.25 17.52
N LEU A 50 -20.01 -9.62 17.44
CA LEU A 50 -19.05 -9.47 18.52
C LEU A 50 -18.84 -7.99 18.90
N GLU A 51 -18.66 -7.10 17.93
CA GLU A 51 -18.58 -5.65 18.18
C GLU A 51 -19.87 -5.12 18.84
N SER A 52 -21.05 -5.59 18.41
CA SER A 52 -22.32 -5.17 19.01
C SER A 52 -22.49 -5.62 20.47
N ARG A 53 -21.76 -6.67 20.87
CA ARG A 53 -21.71 -7.18 22.25
C ARG A 53 -20.65 -6.47 23.10
N GLY A 54 -19.87 -5.55 22.51
CA GLY A 54 -18.83 -4.81 23.21
C GLY A 54 -17.50 -5.55 23.32
N GLU A 55 -17.28 -6.61 22.53
CA GLU A 55 -15.98 -7.28 22.47
C GLU A 55 -14.94 -6.41 21.77
N ASP A 56 -13.72 -6.36 22.31
CA ASP A 56 -12.57 -5.74 21.65
C ASP A 56 -11.90 -6.75 20.73
N LEU A 57 -11.83 -6.43 19.43
CA LEU A 57 -11.26 -7.27 18.37
C LEU A 57 -9.97 -6.66 17.78
N SER A 58 -9.36 -5.71 18.49
CA SER A 58 -8.20 -4.97 17.99
C SER A 58 -6.97 -5.88 17.76
N ASP A 59 -6.84 -6.95 18.54
CA ASP A 59 -5.77 -7.95 18.45
C ASP A 59 -5.81 -8.75 17.13
N ILE A 60 -7.02 -9.09 16.66
CA ILE A 60 -7.22 -9.85 15.42
C ILE A 60 -7.32 -8.97 14.17
N ARG A 61 -7.21 -7.63 14.29
CA ARG A 61 -7.33 -6.66 13.18
C ARG A 61 -6.05 -6.54 12.34
N HIS A 62 -5.60 -7.63 11.73
CA HIS A 62 -4.40 -7.65 10.90
C HIS A 62 -4.58 -8.55 9.67
N GLY A 63 -3.74 -8.36 8.64
CA GLY A 63 -3.85 -9.08 7.37
C GLY A 63 -5.22 -8.90 6.71
N LEU A 64 -5.81 -10.00 6.24
CA LEU A 64 -7.16 -10.00 5.64
C LEU A 64 -8.27 -9.66 6.64
N LEU A 65 -8.08 -9.96 7.93
CA LEU A 65 -9.10 -9.70 8.96
C LEU A 65 -9.31 -8.21 9.20
N SER A 66 -8.33 -7.37 8.86
CA SER A 66 -8.45 -5.91 8.92
C SER A 66 -9.58 -5.34 8.04
N TYR A 67 -10.06 -6.11 7.05
CA TYR A 67 -11.17 -5.72 6.16
C TYR A 67 -12.54 -6.21 6.65
N LEU A 68 -12.63 -7.06 7.69
CA LEU A 68 -13.91 -7.54 8.21
C LEU A 68 -14.87 -6.43 8.66
N PRO A 69 -14.43 -5.36 9.36
CA PRO A 69 -15.32 -4.24 9.69
C PRO A 69 -15.93 -3.57 8.44
N LEU A 70 -15.13 -3.45 7.37
CA LEU A 70 -15.58 -2.82 6.12
C LEU A 70 -16.58 -3.70 5.38
N ILE A 71 -16.39 -5.02 5.39
CA ILE A 71 -17.34 -5.98 4.82
C ILE A 71 -18.63 -6.00 5.64
N ALA A 72 -18.51 -6.01 6.97
CA ALA A 72 -19.64 -5.99 7.90
C ALA A 72 -20.52 -4.74 7.73
N GLY A 73 -19.87 -3.59 7.50
CA GLY A 73 -20.52 -2.31 7.21
C GLY A 73 -20.98 -2.14 5.75
N GLY A 74 -20.81 -3.15 4.90
CA GLY A 74 -21.20 -3.09 3.49
C GLY A 74 -20.43 -2.05 2.68
N LYS A 75 -19.23 -1.68 3.10
CA LYS A 75 -18.35 -0.73 2.41
C LYS A 75 -17.51 -1.39 1.33
N ILE A 76 -17.13 -2.65 1.52
CA ILE A 76 -16.37 -3.43 0.54
C ILE A 76 -16.94 -4.84 0.40
N ILE A 77 -17.00 -5.35 -0.83
CA ILE A 77 -17.40 -6.74 -1.07
C ILE A 77 -16.22 -7.72 -0.84
N PRO A 78 -16.47 -8.93 -0.32
CA PRO A 78 -15.42 -9.92 -0.05
C PRO A 78 -14.56 -10.29 -1.26
N GLU A 79 -15.16 -10.36 -2.44
CA GLU A 79 -14.52 -10.74 -3.69
C GLU A 79 -13.37 -9.79 -4.05
N ILE A 80 -13.58 -8.48 -3.87
CA ILE A 80 -12.54 -7.46 -4.07
C ILE A 80 -11.38 -7.65 -3.09
N VAL A 81 -11.68 -7.95 -1.82
CA VAL A 81 -10.63 -8.14 -0.79
C VAL A 81 -9.75 -9.34 -1.13
N ILE A 82 -10.33 -10.42 -1.64
CA ILE A 82 -9.61 -11.63 -2.04
C ILE A 82 -8.80 -11.38 -3.31
N ASN A 83 -9.43 -10.81 -4.34
CA ASN A 83 -8.80 -10.62 -5.65
C ASN A 83 -7.61 -9.64 -5.60
N TYR A 84 -7.65 -8.65 -4.69
CA TYR A 84 -6.65 -7.60 -4.60
C TYR A 84 -5.95 -7.53 -3.24
N ALA A 85 -5.88 -8.66 -2.53
CA ALA A 85 -5.19 -8.76 -1.26
C ALA A 85 -3.75 -8.19 -1.34
N GLY A 86 -3.39 -7.34 -0.38
CA GLY A 86 -2.08 -6.67 -0.35
C GLY A 86 -2.02 -5.34 -1.10
N GLN A 87 -2.97 -5.04 -2.00
CA GLN A 87 -3.05 -3.76 -2.71
C GLN A 87 -3.81 -2.70 -1.88
N LYS A 88 -3.23 -2.29 -0.75
CA LYS A 88 -3.90 -1.42 0.25
C LYS A 88 -4.52 -0.15 -0.34
N THR A 89 -3.78 0.55 -1.22
CA THR A 89 -4.27 1.78 -1.87
C THR A 89 -5.47 1.51 -2.77
N LEU A 90 -5.45 0.42 -3.51
CA LEU A 90 -6.56 0.01 -4.36
C LEU A 90 -7.77 -0.38 -3.53
N LEU A 91 -7.58 -1.21 -2.50
CA LEU A 91 -8.66 -1.63 -1.61
C LEU A 91 -9.31 -0.43 -0.89
N ALA A 92 -8.51 0.55 -0.48
CA ALA A 92 -9.03 1.81 0.07
C ALA A 92 -9.85 2.60 -0.95
N ALA A 93 -9.39 2.66 -2.22
CA ALA A 93 -10.14 3.32 -3.30
C ALA A 93 -11.47 2.61 -3.56
N LEU A 94 -11.45 1.29 -3.69
CA LEU A 94 -12.64 0.47 -3.98
C LEU A 94 -13.64 0.48 -2.82
N ALA A 95 -13.19 0.56 -1.57
CA ALA A 95 -14.07 0.72 -0.41
C ALA A 95 -14.85 2.05 -0.39
N ALA A 96 -14.36 3.07 -1.11
CA ALA A 96 -15.06 4.34 -1.30
C ALA A 96 -16.04 4.31 -2.48
N MET A 97 -15.99 3.28 -3.33
CA MET A 97 -16.82 3.18 -4.53
C MET A 97 -18.19 2.54 -4.25
N PRO A 98 -19.22 2.80 -5.08
CA PRO A 98 -20.49 2.12 -5.00
C PRO A 98 -20.34 0.62 -5.22
N LEU A 99 -21.18 -0.18 -4.55
CA LEU A 99 -21.13 -1.64 -4.65
C LEU A 99 -21.32 -2.15 -6.09
N SER A 100 -22.03 -1.41 -6.95
CA SER A 100 -22.16 -1.73 -8.38
C SER A 100 -20.82 -1.69 -9.11
N VAL A 101 -20.01 -0.66 -8.85
CA VAL A 101 -18.66 -0.52 -9.42
C VAL A 101 -17.75 -1.62 -8.89
N GLN A 102 -17.82 -1.89 -7.58
CA GLN A 102 -17.03 -2.97 -6.97
C GLN A 102 -17.35 -4.34 -7.61
N ARG A 103 -18.64 -4.64 -7.85
CA ARG A 103 -19.06 -5.87 -8.53
C ARG A 103 -18.57 -5.92 -9.97
N GLN A 104 -18.73 -4.84 -10.74
CA GLN A 104 -18.19 -4.75 -12.10
C GLN A 104 -16.69 -5.05 -12.13
N ILE A 105 -15.92 -4.50 -11.19
CA ILE A 105 -14.48 -4.74 -11.09
C ILE A 105 -14.16 -6.17 -10.63
N ALA A 106 -14.92 -6.73 -9.69
CA ALA A 106 -14.75 -8.12 -9.27
C ALA A 106 -15.01 -9.11 -10.42
N ASP A 107 -16.01 -8.82 -11.25
CA ASP A 107 -16.43 -9.68 -12.36
C ASP A 107 -15.48 -9.56 -13.56
N THR A 108 -15.09 -8.33 -13.92
CA THR A 108 -14.28 -8.08 -15.13
C THR A 108 -12.79 -8.07 -14.85
N GLY A 109 -12.37 -7.50 -13.71
CA GLY A 109 -10.97 -7.22 -13.39
C GLY A 109 -10.40 -5.96 -14.07
N TYR A 110 -11.23 -5.18 -14.78
CA TYR A 110 -10.79 -4.03 -15.58
C TYR A 110 -11.45 -2.73 -15.12
N VAL A 111 -10.77 -1.62 -15.40
CA VAL A 111 -11.32 -0.26 -15.27
C VAL A 111 -10.85 0.60 -16.44
N ASP A 112 -11.66 1.57 -16.82
CA ASP A 112 -11.34 2.47 -17.93
C ASP A 112 -10.44 3.62 -17.46
N THR A 113 -9.35 3.84 -18.19
CA THR A 113 -8.38 4.92 -17.95
C THR A 113 -8.08 5.69 -19.23
N VAL A 114 -7.63 6.93 -19.11
CA VAL A 114 -7.16 7.73 -20.26
C VAL A 114 -5.70 7.40 -20.57
N SER A 115 -5.43 7.00 -21.82
CA SER A 115 -4.09 6.72 -22.34
C SER A 115 -3.24 8.00 -22.48
N ASP A 116 -1.98 7.86 -22.89
CA ASP A 116 -1.13 9.01 -23.23
C ASP A 116 -1.59 9.74 -24.51
N THR A 117 -2.32 9.05 -25.39
CA THR A 117 -2.91 9.64 -26.60
C THR A 117 -4.26 10.32 -26.32
N GLY A 118 -4.80 10.20 -25.10
CA GLY A 118 -6.08 10.79 -24.71
C GLY A 118 -7.30 9.90 -24.95
N GLU A 119 -7.09 8.65 -25.38
CA GLU A 119 -8.16 7.68 -25.63
C GLU A 119 -8.52 6.90 -24.35
N MET A 120 -9.79 6.52 -24.20
CA MET A 120 -10.21 5.62 -23.11
C MET A 120 -9.80 4.18 -23.44
N VAL A 121 -9.07 3.56 -22.51
CA VAL A 121 -8.63 2.18 -22.62
C VAL A 121 -8.97 1.42 -21.35
N ALA A 122 -9.47 0.19 -21.49
CA ALA A 122 -9.70 -0.71 -20.37
C ALA A 122 -8.38 -1.33 -19.93
N VAL A 123 -8.00 -1.16 -18.67
CA VAL A 123 -6.75 -1.69 -18.10
C VAL A 123 -7.02 -2.64 -16.94
N PRO A 124 -6.20 -3.70 -16.76
CA PRO A 124 -6.32 -4.58 -15.61
C PRO A 124 -6.11 -3.78 -14.31
N VAL A 125 -7.10 -3.82 -13.43
CA VAL A 125 -7.07 -3.08 -12.16
C VAL A 125 -5.87 -3.51 -11.30
N ALA A 126 -5.50 -4.79 -11.35
CA ALA A 126 -4.35 -5.34 -10.64
C ALA A 126 -3.00 -4.75 -11.07
N SER A 127 -2.91 -4.11 -12.24
CA SER A 127 -1.68 -3.52 -12.78
C SER A 127 -1.50 -2.04 -12.41
N LEU A 128 -2.52 -1.42 -11.82
CA LEU A 128 -2.52 0.01 -11.51
C LEU A 128 -1.53 0.35 -10.40
N ARG A 129 -0.75 1.40 -10.63
CA ARG A 129 0.09 2.04 -9.62
C ARG A 129 -0.72 3.02 -8.78
N ALA A 130 -0.23 3.32 -7.57
CA ALA A 130 -0.91 4.24 -6.65
C ALA A 130 -1.27 5.61 -7.27
N ALA A 131 -0.38 6.16 -8.10
CA ALA A 131 -0.63 7.42 -8.81
C ALA A 131 -1.70 7.32 -9.90
N GLU A 132 -1.90 6.14 -10.48
CA GLU A 132 -2.94 5.88 -11.49
C GLU A 132 -4.30 5.67 -10.79
N ILE A 133 -4.32 4.96 -9.65
CA ILE A 133 -5.52 4.79 -8.82
C ILE A 133 -6.10 6.15 -8.43
N SER A 134 -5.28 7.10 -7.98
CA SER A 134 -5.75 8.44 -7.59
C SER A 134 -6.26 9.28 -8.76
N LYS A 135 -5.96 8.91 -10.01
CA LYS A 135 -6.49 9.56 -11.22
C LYS A 135 -7.84 8.97 -11.61
N ILE A 136 -7.95 7.65 -11.55
CA ILE A 136 -9.14 6.90 -11.97
C ILE A 136 -10.26 6.99 -10.93
N PHE A 137 -9.94 6.84 -9.64
CA PHE A 137 -10.94 6.80 -8.58
C PHE A 137 -10.98 8.13 -7.82
N ASP A 138 -12.17 8.72 -7.73
CA ASP A 138 -12.43 9.87 -6.86
C ASP A 138 -12.86 9.42 -5.47
N PHE A 139 -11.91 9.47 -4.54
CA PHE A 139 -12.11 9.07 -3.15
C PHE A 139 -13.15 9.95 -2.43
N ASN A 140 -13.29 11.22 -2.83
CA ASN A 140 -14.17 12.17 -2.15
C ASN A 140 -15.59 12.07 -2.70
N ALA A 141 -15.72 11.98 -4.03
CA ALA A 141 -17.01 11.83 -4.68
C ALA A 141 -17.55 10.40 -4.61
N GLY A 142 -16.69 9.41 -4.31
CA GLY A 142 -17.07 8.00 -4.31
C GLY A 142 -17.46 7.54 -5.72
N SER A 143 -16.70 7.94 -6.74
CA SER A 143 -17.00 7.65 -8.14
C SER A 143 -15.76 7.31 -8.94
N VAL A 144 -15.95 6.63 -10.07
CA VAL A 144 -14.91 6.51 -11.11
C VAL A 144 -14.96 7.76 -11.96
N ARG A 145 -13.81 8.43 -12.10
CA ARG A 145 -13.70 9.67 -12.87
C ARG A 145 -13.94 9.42 -14.35
N SER A 146 -14.68 10.33 -14.96
CA SER A 146 -14.87 10.41 -16.41
C SER A 146 -13.56 10.72 -17.13
N ALA A 147 -13.53 10.47 -18.45
CA ALA A 147 -12.37 10.79 -19.29
C ALA A 147 -11.88 12.23 -19.10
N GLN A 148 -12.82 13.19 -19.08
CA GLN A 148 -12.51 14.62 -18.95
C GLN A 148 -11.87 14.94 -17.58
N GLU A 149 -12.39 14.35 -16.51
CA GLU A 149 -11.83 14.53 -15.17
C GLU A 149 -10.46 13.89 -15.03
N GLN A 150 -10.24 12.71 -15.60
CA GLN A 150 -8.93 12.06 -15.61
C GLN A 150 -7.88 12.91 -16.37
N ILE A 151 -8.26 13.49 -17.52
CA ILE A 151 -7.41 14.42 -18.27
C ILE A 151 -7.11 15.67 -17.44
N ALA A 152 -8.12 16.25 -16.79
CA ALA A 152 -7.96 17.43 -15.95
C ALA A 152 -6.99 17.17 -14.78
N VAL A 153 -7.14 16.03 -14.10
CA VAL A 153 -6.22 15.63 -13.03
C VAL A 153 -4.80 15.46 -13.57
N LYS A 154 -4.64 14.77 -14.71
CA LYS A 154 -3.33 14.59 -15.38
C LYS A 154 -2.69 15.92 -15.79
N ALA A 155 -3.47 16.89 -16.26
CA ALA A 155 -2.99 18.22 -16.65
C ALA A 155 -2.68 19.12 -15.44
N SER A 156 -3.38 18.93 -14.32
CA SER A 156 -3.20 19.71 -13.09
C SER A 156 -2.00 19.27 -12.24
N GLU A 157 -1.40 18.11 -12.54
CA GLU A 157 -0.23 17.64 -11.81
C GLU A 157 0.94 18.62 -12.03
N PRO A 158 1.43 19.28 -10.96
CA PRO A 158 2.65 20.05 -11.07
C PRO A 158 3.75 19.06 -11.47
N GLY A 159 4.39 19.31 -12.62
CA GLY A 159 5.47 18.48 -13.12
C GLY A 159 6.43 18.17 -11.99
N THR A 160 6.73 16.88 -11.76
CA THR A 160 7.55 16.43 -10.64
C THR A 160 8.77 17.33 -10.56
N PRO A 161 8.98 18.07 -9.44
CA PRO A 161 10.11 18.96 -9.34
C PRO A 161 11.36 18.11 -9.57
N LYS A 162 12.11 18.41 -10.64
CA LYS A 162 13.39 17.76 -10.90
C LYS A 162 14.19 17.90 -9.62
N ARG A 163 14.40 16.79 -8.90
CA ARG A 163 15.21 16.79 -7.68
C ARG A 163 16.54 17.43 -8.08
N LYS A 164 16.83 18.62 -7.53
CA LYS A 164 18.11 19.27 -7.79
C LYS A 164 19.18 18.23 -7.40
N PRO A 165 20.15 17.91 -8.28
CA PRO A 165 21.25 17.06 -7.88
C PRO A 165 21.83 17.66 -6.59
N VAL A 166 22.09 16.81 -5.59
CA VAL A 166 22.73 17.25 -4.36
C VAL A 166 24.15 17.66 -4.74
N THR A 167 24.36 18.94 -5.03
CA THR A 167 25.62 19.49 -5.54
C THR A 167 26.66 19.69 -4.44
N SER A 168 26.28 19.57 -3.18
CA SER A 168 27.18 19.66 -2.03
C SER A 168 26.99 18.44 -1.13
N ILE A 169 27.81 17.40 -1.34
CA ILE A 169 27.92 16.26 -0.41
C ILE A 169 28.39 16.76 0.97
N VAL A 170 29.11 17.89 1.00
CA VAL A 170 29.60 18.57 2.19
C VAL A 170 29.19 20.04 2.16
N GLY A 171 28.62 20.55 3.26
CA GLY A 171 28.26 21.96 3.42
C GLY A 171 28.40 22.42 4.87
N PHE A 172 28.25 23.73 5.10
CA PHE A 172 28.21 24.32 6.44
C PHE A 172 26.79 24.79 6.75
N ASP A 173 26.36 24.64 8.00
CA ASP A 173 25.05 25.03 8.51
C ASP A 173 25.20 25.65 9.91
N TYR A 174 24.26 26.48 10.34
CA TYR A 174 24.25 27.11 11.67
C TYR A 174 22.89 26.90 12.31
N GLN A 175 22.86 26.15 13.41
CA GLN A 175 21.62 25.81 14.10
C GLN A 175 21.84 25.77 15.62
N ASP A 176 20.86 26.27 16.39
CA ASP A 176 20.87 26.28 17.85
C ASP A 176 22.16 26.88 18.46
N GLY A 177 22.69 27.93 17.82
CA GLY A 177 23.89 28.63 18.27
C GLY A 177 25.22 27.95 17.92
N ALA A 178 25.21 26.86 17.12
CA ALA A 178 26.40 26.07 16.82
C ALA A 178 26.67 25.95 15.31
N ASP A 179 27.95 26.01 14.94
CA ASP A 179 28.41 25.72 13.58
C ASP A 179 28.48 24.21 13.30
N LEU A 180 27.86 23.81 12.20
CA LEU A 180 27.65 22.41 11.81
C LEU A 180 28.26 22.13 10.44
N LEU A 181 28.93 20.98 10.32
CA LEU A 181 29.30 20.36 9.07
C LEU A 181 28.17 19.40 8.65
N VAL A 182 27.63 19.62 7.46
CA VAL A 182 26.62 18.76 6.84
C VAL A 182 27.31 17.81 5.88
N VAL A 183 27.26 16.50 6.15
CA VAL A 183 27.77 15.47 5.22
C VAL A 183 26.64 14.52 4.86
N SER A 184 26.27 14.48 3.59
CA SER A 184 25.17 13.63 3.08
C SER A 184 23.88 13.75 3.91
N GLY A 185 23.53 14.97 4.32
CA GLY A 185 22.33 15.28 5.11
C GLY A 185 22.45 15.02 6.62
N LYS A 186 23.57 14.50 7.12
CA LYS A 186 23.85 14.37 8.56
C LYS A 186 24.60 15.61 9.07
N ARG A 187 24.18 16.14 10.22
CA ARG A 187 24.79 17.30 10.86
C ARG A 187 25.76 16.85 11.96
N VAL A 188 26.97 17.42 11.95
CA VAL A 188 28.01 17.18 12.96
C VAL A 188 28.57 18.53 13.40
N LYS A 189 28.70 18.77 14.70
CA LYS A 189 29.37 19.99 15.20
C LYS A 189 30.81 20.07 14.68
N ILE A 190 31.20 21.21 14.14
CA ILE A 190 32.55 21.41 13.57
C ILE A 190 33.63 21.16 14.63
N SER A 191 33.43 21.67 15.86
CA SER A 191 34.32 21.42 17.00
C SER A 191 34.55 19.93 17.25
N ARG A 192 33.47 19.14 17.28
CA ARG A 192 33.54 17.68 17.47
C ARG A 192 34.23 16.96 16.32
N ALA A 193 34.02 17.41 15.08
CA ALA A 193 34.69 16.84 13.91
C ALA A 193 36.20 17.11 13.95
N LEU A 194 36.61 18.35 14.29
CA LEU A 194 38.02 18.74 14.40
C LEU A 194 38.73 18.04 15.56
N GLU A 195 38.07 17.87 16.71
CA GLU A 195 38.59 17.07 17.83
C GLU A 195 38.81 15.60 17.43
N ALA A 196 37.87 15.01 16.69
CA ALA A 196 38.01 13.65 16.18
C ALA A 196 39.17 13.53 15.17
N MET A 197 39.39 14.56 14.33
CA MET A 197 40.52 14.59 13.41
C MET A 197 41.87 14.76 14.14
N ALA A 198 41.94 15.63 15.14
CA ALA A 198 43.16 15.82 15.95
C ALA A 198 43.60 14.52 16.64
N LYS A 199 42.64 13.70 17.07
CA LYS A 199 42.91 12.37 17.62
C LYS A 199 43.45 11.39 16.58
N ARG A 200 43.06 11.54 15.31
CA ARG A 200 43.48 10.66 14.21
C ARG A 200 44.83 11.08 13.61
N PHE A 201 45.15 12.37 13.62
CA PHE A 201 46.37 12.97 13.07
C PHE A 201 47.09 13.79 14.15
N PRO A 202 47.88 13.14 15.02
CA PRO A 202 48.53 13.80 16.16
C PRO A 202 49.49 14.92 15.76
N ASP A 203 50.15 14.78 14.61
CA ASP A 203 51.12 15.76 14.09
C ASP A 203 50.45 17.09 13.69
N GLU A 204 49.14 17.09 13.45
CA GLU A 204 48.33 18.29 13.13
C GLU A 204 47.41 18.71 14.29
N ALA A 205 47.50 18.04 15.45
CA ALA A 205 46.54 18.20 16.53
C ALA A 205 46.49 19.61 17.09
N GLU A 206 47.64 20.28 17.23
CA GLU A 206 47.72 21.65 17.73
C GLU A 206 46.98 22.64 16.82
N ALA A 207 47.17 22.52 15.50
CA ALA A 207 46.49 23.34 14.50
C ALA A 207 44.98 23.09 14.51
N LEU A 208 44.56 21.81 14.53
CA LEU A 208 43.16 21.42 14.51
C LEU A 208 42.40 21.83 15.78
N LEU A 209 43.02 21.72 16.95
CA LEU A 209 42.42 22.14 18.23
C LEU A 209 42.37 23.67 18.36
N THR A 210 43.36 24.39 17.83
CA THR A 210 43.34 25.85 17.76
C THR A 210 42.17 26.34 16.92
N VAL A 211 41.90 25.69 15.80
CA VAL A 211 40.75 26.00 14.94
C VAL A 211 39.45 25.59 15.63
N ALA A 212 39.37 24.43 16.30
CA ALA A 212 38.19 23.98 17.03
C ALA A 212 37.76 24.96 18.14
N GLY A 213 38.73 25.62 18.80
CA GLY A 213 38.46 26.64 19.81
C GLY A 213 37.71 27.87 19.30
N LYS A 214 37.67 28.10 17.98
CA LYS A 214 36.94 29.18 17.33
C LYS A 214 35.45 28.87 17.09
N PHE A 215 35.03 27.62 17.26
CA PHE A 215 33.67 27.12 16.99
C PHE A 215 32.96 26.62 18.26
N LYS A 216 33.23 27.27 19.41
CA LYS A 216 32.63 26.94 20.72
C LYS A 216 31.34 27.69 20.98
#